data_AF-A0A6G8NF01-F1
#
_entry.id   AF-A0A6G8NF01-F1
#
_cell.length_a   1.000
_cell.length_b   1.000
_cell.length_c   1.000
_cell.angle_alpha   90.00
_cell.angle_beta   90.00
_cell.angle_gamma   90.00
#
_symmetry.space_group_name_H-M   'P 1'
#
loop_
_entity.id
_entity.type
_entity.pdbx_description
1 polymer ?
#
loop_
_entity_poly.entity_id
_entity_poly.type
_entity_poly.pdbx_seq_one_letter_code
_entity_poly.pdbx_strand_id
1 'polypeptide(L)'
;MPRQNPLGLRGRTSCLILFSNQESKRFGEASFISTFTPMNSTQALADRLAIYLAAYKHYIELKSKARLLDVAIFGEPLARDLAEIVFGYKDLVNLNLETSFPAVDLASSGADCAIQVTISSHTTKIVETQQKFFAHGLERTYSKLKFIILGDKQGTYDSHRIIRTQGAFSFDPDQDIYDLGDLFKILVAAADSAKIEAFYRRLESEIGSSIRPYLLDADVPGQHLRSLFSEHDVRNTDAVQALKPFGMSRAIYSNSLSLAEFADKELIRYVAEQFWVSGEWIDGSCAHIYNNGPGAEMGTEWRRSLRGAYELVKRANASGEKLSIIIPAGRSLRELDAIDDVVDHKRRNYEHFFLVASKVNDFEVDCFRLVISDPLSYRKCRDGIFLLFMAAEIYEIMTHKKTYIDVYDVPREHLLSCWFGDTFIVDLIRSGRLIRNHKDFIYNDGTGVLKSTRDVPNRLAPWLQENLTEFTAKHSSSHLAAIVFP
;
A
#
# COMPACT_ATOMS: atom_id res chain seq x y z
N MET A 1 -47.47 29.12 -13.95
CA MET A 1 -47.61 28.65 -15.35
C MET A 1 -46.61 29.41 -16.23
N PRO A 2 -46.16 28.85 -17.38
CA PRO A 2 -44.72 28.74 -17.61
C PRO A 2 -44.20 29.41 -18.90
N ARG A 3 -42.86 29.35 -19.08
CA ARG A 3 -42.04 29.21 -20.32
C ARG A 3 -40.66 29.88 -20.10
N GLN A 4 -39.53 29.44 -20.67
CA GLN A 4 -39.13 28.14 -21.27
C GLN A 4 -37.59 28.17 -21.40
N ASN A 5 -36.88 27.06 -21.11
CA ASN A 5 -35.49 26.90 -21.57
C ASN A 5 -35.47 26.48 -23.04
N PRO A 6 -34.46 26.91 -23.81
CA PRO A 6 -33.69 25.91 -24.57
C PRO A 6 -32.17 26.17 -24.68
N LEU A 7 -31.40 25.14 -24.30
CA LEU A 7 -30.25 24.54 -25.00
C LEU A 7 -29.34 25.39 -25.93
N GLY A 8 -28.02 25.36 -25.61
CA GLY A 8 -26.92 25.37 -26.60
C GLY A 8 -25.74 26.28 -26.25
N LEU A 9 -24.49 26.05 -26.70
CA LEU A 9 -23.81 24.84 -27.20
C LEU A 9 -22.32 25.19 -27.45
N ARG A 10 -21.37 24.32 -27.08
CA ARG A 10 -19.91 24.33 -27.45
C ARG A 10 -19.03 25.46 -26.88
N GLY A 11 -17.72 25.15 -26.71
CA GLY A 11 -16.67 26.12 -26.38
C GLY A 11 -15.49 25.54 -25.58
N ARG A 12 -14.57 24.79 -26.22
CA ARG A 12 -13.28 24.37 -25.62
C ARG A 12 -12.13 25.23 -26.16
N THR A 13 -11.34 25.80 -25.25
CA THR A 13 -9.92 26.22 -25.45
C THR A 13 -9.30 26.32 -24.05
N SER A 14 -8.29 25.58 -23.61
CA SER A 14 -7.11 24.91 -24.21
C SER A 14 -5.86 25.79 -24.34
N CYS A 15 -5.09 25.83 -23.25
CA CYS A 15 -3.64 26.04 -23.14
C CYS A 15 -3.21 25.26 -21.87
N LEU A 16 -2.23 24.34 -21.82
CA LEU A 16 -1.04 24.10 -22.68
C LEU A 16 -0.05 25.28 -22.61
N ILE A 17 1.24 25.15 -22.27
CA ILE A 17 2.09 23.99 -21.90
C ILE A 17 2.83 24.35 -20.56
N LEU A 18 3.98 23.86 -20.07
CA LEU A 18 5.05 22.93 -20.51
C LEU A 18 5.71 22.31 -19.24
N PHE A 19 6.56 21.29 -19.41
CA PHE A 19 7.63 20.98 -18.45
C PHE A 19 8.86 21.87 -18.70
N SER A 20 9.64 22.19 -17.66
CA SER A 20 11.06 22.56 -17.83
C SER A 20 11.88 22.06 -16.65
N ASN A 21 12.87 21.20 -16.92
CA ASN A 21 13.74 20.59 -15.91
C ASN A 21 15.21 20.81 -16.31
N GLN A 22 15.83 21.86 -15.75
CA GLN A 22 17.25 22.24 -15.83
C GLN A 22 17.49 23.36 -14.78
N GLU A 23 18.69 23.60 -14.23
CA GLU A 23 20.02 23.04 -14.50
C GLU A 23 20.62 22.27 -13.30
N SER A 24 21.82 21.71 -13.49
CA SER A 24 22.63 21.06 -12.44
C SER A 24 24.06 21.59 -12.35
N LYS A 25 24.64 21.61 -11.14
CA LYS A 25 26.08 21.49 -10.80
C LYS A 25 26.16 21.14 -9.30
N ARG A 26 26.47 19.90 -8.91
CA ARG A 26 27.81 19.26 -8.83
C ARG A 26 28.75 19.88 -7.78
N PHE A 27 28.85 19.22 -6.62
CA PHE A 27 30.07 18.68 -5.99
C PHE A 27 29.66 17.98 -4.67
N GLY A 28 30.06 16.75 -4.34
CA GLY A 28 30.71 15.73 -5.17
C GLY A 28 31.64 14.81 -4.38
N GLU A 29 31.13 13.70 -3.84
CA GLU A 29 31.96 12.58 -3.35
C GLU A 29 31.18 11.25 -3.48
N ALA A 30 31.88 10.11 -3.45
CA ALA A 30 31.36 8.85 -4.00
C ALA A 30 31.26 7.71 -2.97
N SER A 31 30.11 7.03 -2.94
CA SER A 31 29.94 5.71 -2.34
C SER A 31 29.30 4.76 -3.36
N PHE A 32 30.02 3.70 -3.74
CA PHE A 32 29.62 2.79 -4.81
C PHE A 32 28.63 1.74 -4.31
N ILE A 33 27.33 2.06 -4.32
CA ILE A 33 26.27 1.06 -4.12
C ILE A 33 25.73 0.69 -5.50
N SER A 34 25.97 -0.56 -5.91
CA SER A 34 25.40 -1.11 -7.14
C SER A 34 23.87 -1.11 -7.05
N THR A 35 23.20 -0.53 -8.05
CA THR A 35 21.74 -0.58 -8.16
C THR A 35 21.32 -2.01 -8.49
N PHE A 36 21.12 -2.82 -7.45
CA PHE A 36 20.58 -4.16 -7.58
C PHE A 36 19.06 -4.07 -7.77
N THR A 37 18.64 -3.62 -8.96
CA THR A 37 17.29 -3.83 -9.44
C THR A 37 16.99 -5.31 -9.32
N PRO A 38 15.92 -5.74 -8.62
CA PRO A 38 15.58 -7.15 -8.58
C PRO A 38 15.20 -7.58 -10.00
N MET A 39 16.12 -8.27 -10.67
CA MET A 39 15.83 -8.95 -11.93
C MET A 39 14.79 -10.03 -11.63
N ASN A 40 13.52 -9.73 -11.89
CA ASN A 40 12.48 -10.74 -11.99
C ASN A 40 13.00 -11.82 -12.93
N SER A 41 13.11 -13.05 -12.42
CA SER A 41 13.62 -14.15 -13.22
C SER A 41 12.72 -14.36 -14.43
N THR A 42 13.26 -14.89 -15.53
CA THR A 42 12.46 -15.24 -16.72
C THR A 42 11.30 -16.17 -16.35
N GLN A 43 11.47 -17.01 -15.32
CA GLN A 43 10.40 -17.79 -14.70
C GLN A 43 9.31 -16.90 -14.09
N ALA A 44 9.63 -15.97 -13.18
CA ALA A 44 8.64 -15.08 -12.56
C ALA A 44 7.90 -14.20 -13.58
N LEU A 45 8.56 -13.81 -14.67
CA LEU A 45 7.93 -13.11 -15.79
C LEU A 45 6.98 -14.04 -16.58
N ALA A 46 7.35 -15.31 -16.79
CA ALA A 46 6.50 -16.32 -17.41
C ALA A 46 5.29 -16.68 -16.54
N ASP A 47 5.47 -16.82 -15.22
CA ASP A 47 4.41 -17.09 -14.25
C ASP A 47 3.38 -15.92 -14.25
N ARG A 48 3.87 -14.67 -14.23
CA ARG A 48 3.03 -13.47 -14.37
C ARG A 48 2.28 -13.47 -15.70
N LEU A 49 2.94 -13.78 -16.81
CA LEU A 49 2.32 -13.87 -18.13
C LEU A 49 1.21 -14.95 -18.17
N ALA A 50 1.42 -16.11 -17.55
CA ALA A 50 0.42 -17.18 -17.48
C ALA A 50 -0.85 -16.73 -16.73
N ILE A 51 -0.72 -15.94 -15.67
CA ILE A 51 -1.85 -15.37 -14.91
C ILE A 51 -2.68 -14.42 -15.80
N TYR A 52 -2.05 -13.45 -16.48
CA TYR A 52 -2.76 -12.53 -17.38
C TYR A 52 -3.42 -13.25 -18.57
N LEU A 53 -2.78 -14.32 -19.09
CA LEU A 53 -3.35 -15.18 -20.12
C LEU A 53 -4.59 -15.95 -19.64
N ALA A 54 -4.54 -16.54 -18.44
CA ALA A 54 -5.67 -17.26 -17.86
C ALA A 54 -6.88 -16.33 -17.65
N ALA A 55 -6.65 -15.14 -17.11
CA ALA A 55 -7.67 -14.11 -16.95
C ALA A 55 -8.29 -13.69 -18.29
N TYR A 56 -7.48 -13.51 -19.35
CA TYR A 56 -7.97 -13.13 -20.67
C TYR A 56 -8.81 -14.23 -21.33
N LYS A 57 -8.34 -15.49 -21.29
CA LYS A 57 -9.08 -16.63 -21.86
C LYS A 57 -10.44 -16.81 -21.17
N HIS A 58 -10.49 -16.73 -19.84
CA HIS A 58 -11.74 -16.82 -19.09
C HIS A 58 -12.71 -15.65 -19.42
N TYR A 59 -12.19 -14.43 -19.56
CA TYR A 59 -12.98 -13.27 -19.99
C TYR A 59 -13.62 -13.47 -21.37
N ILE A 60 -12.85 -13.97 -22.36
CA ILE A 60 -13.37 -14.30 -23.70
C ILE A 60 -14.45 -15.39 -23.62
N GLU A 61 -14.19 -16.47 -22.87
CA GLU A 61 -15.16 -17.55 -22.70
C GLU A 61 -16.51 -17.06 -22.17
N LEU A 62 -16.52 -16.25 -21.11
CA LEU A 62 -17.75 -15.72 -20.52
C LEU A 62 -18.52 -14.85 -21.52
N LYS A 63 -17.83 -13.94 -22.23
CA LYS A 63 -18.43 -13.07 -23.26
C LYS A 63 -18.99 -13.87 -24.44
N SER A 64 -18.25 -14.89 -24.89
CA SER A 64 -18.64 -15.79 -25.98
C SER A 64 -19.89 -16.62 -25.60
N LYS A 65 -19.89 -17.23 -24.42
CA LYS A 65 -21.05 -17.95 -23.85
C LYS A 65 -22.29 -17.06 -23.71
N ALA A 66 -22.10 -15.78 -23.35
CA ALA A 66 -23.15 -14.77 -23.28
C ALA A 66 -23.62 -14.22 -24.65
N ARG A 67 -23.03 -14.66 -25.77
CA ARG A 67 -23.26 -14.16 -27.14
C ARG A 67 -22.98 -12.65 -27.34
N LEU A 68 -22.19 -12.04 -26.44
CA LEU A 68 -21.80 -10.63 -26.52
C LEU A 68 -20.58 -10.48 -27.44
N LEU A 69 -20.75 -10.81 -28.72
CA LEU A 69 -19.67 -11.12 -29.67
C LEU A 69 -18.95 -9.91 -30.30
N ASP A 70 -19.14 -8.70 -29.77
CA ASP A 70 -18.31 -7.53 -30.11
C ASP A 70 -16.82 -7.72 -29.73
N VAL A 71 -16.49 -8.79 -28.99
CA VAL A 71 -15.12 -9.21 -28.62
C VAL A 71 -14.20 -9.33 -29.84
N ALA A 72 -14.71 -9.65 -31.04
CA ALA A 72 -13.89 -9.69 -32.24
C ALA A 72 -13.20 -8.34 -32.53
N ILE A 73 -13.91 -7.22 -32.34
CA ILE A 73 -13.43 -5.86 -32.60
C ILE A 73 -12.39 -5.42 -31.55
N PHE A 74 -12.50 -5.91 -30.32
CA PHE A 74 -11.45 -5.78 -29.29
C PHE A 74 -10.28 -6.75 -29.49
N GLY A 75 -10.49 -7.85 -30.22
CA GLY A 75 -9.49 -8.90 -30.43
C GLY A 75 -8.40 -8.52 -31.44
N GLU A 76 -8.73 -7.82 -32.52
CA GLU A 76 -7.77 -7.54 -33.60
C GLU A 76 -6.58 -6.65 -33.20
N PRO A 77 -6.76 -5.51 -32.48
CA PRO A 77 -5.62 -4.67 -32.09
C PRO A 77 -4.71 -5.37 -31.08
N LEU A 78 -5.28 -6.15 -30.15
CA LEU A 78 -4.50 -7.01 -29.27
C LEU A 78 -3.72 -8.05 -30.07
N ALA A 79 -4.41 -8.84 -30.91
CA ALA A 79 -3.80 -9.96 -31.63
C ALA A 79 -2.66 -9.51 -32.56
N ARG A 80 -2.75 -8.31 -33.16
CA ARG A 80 -1.64 -7.67 -33.87
C ARG A 80 -0.43 -7.47 -32.96
N ASP A 81 -0.63 -6.81 -31.83
CA ASP A 81 0.47 -6.44 -30.92
C ASP A 81 1.12 -7.70 -30.30
N LEU A 82 0.31 -8.71 -29.97
CA LEU A 82 0.81 -10.02 -29.50
C LEU A 82 1.58 -10.77 -30.60
N ALA A 83 1.12 -10.72 -31.86
CA ALA A 83 1.81 -11.34 -33.00
C ALA A 83 3.13 -10.64 -33.34
N GLU A 84 3.19 -9.31 -33.29
CA GLU A 84 4.43 -8.54 -33.41
C GLU A 84 5.43 -8.94 -32.32
N ILE A 85 5.00 -9.00 -31.06
CA ILE A 85 5.86 -9.39 -29.93
C ILE A 85 6.41 -10.81 -30.11
N VAL A 86 5.58 -11.79 -30.46
CA VAL A 86 6.01 -13.19 -30.62
C VAL A 86 6.89 -13.37 -31.86
N PHE A 87 6.36 -13.05 -33.04
CA PHE A 87 7.00 -13.37 -34.32
C PHE A 87 8.03 -12.33 -34.78
N GLY A 88 8.03 -11.11 -34.21
CA GLY A 88 8.96 -10.03 -34.55
C GLY A 88 8.60 -9.22 -35.80
N TYR A 89 7.34 -9.29 -36.26
CA TYR A 89 6.86 -8.61 -37.47
C TYR A 89 6.61 -7.11 -37.23
N LYS A 90 7.56 -6.26 -37.64
CA LYS A 90 7.55 -4.80 -37.41
C LYS A 90 6.69 -3.98 -38.39
N ASP A 91 6.10 -4.64 -39.38
CA ASP A 91 5.28 -4.05 -40.44
C ASP A 91 3.86 -4.66 -40.47
N LEU A 92 3.43 -5.29 -39.38
CA LEU A 92 2.16 -6.00 -39.28
C LEU A 92 0.99 -5.01 -39.20
N VAL A 93 0.32 -4.76 -40.33
CA VAL A 93 -0.84 -3.86 -40.42
C VAL A 93 -2.16 -4.61 -40.22
N ASN A 94 -3.17 -3.93 -39.67
CA ASN A 94 -4.56 -4.40 -39.70
C ASN A 94 -5.23 -3.90 -40.99
N LEU A 95 -5.79 -4.83 -41.77
CA LEU A 95 -6.35 -4.59 -43.08
C LEU A 95 -7.81 -4.09 -43.03
N ASN A 96 -8.55 -4.46 -41.98
CA ASN A 96 -9.96 -4.09 -41.76
C ASN A 96 -10.18 -2.59 -41.48
N LEU A 97 -9.12 -1.82 -41.21
CA LEU A 97 -9.20 -0.40 -40.87
C LEU A 97 -9.40 0.55 -42.06
N GLU A 98 -8.97 0.19 -43.27
CA GLU A 98 -9.09 1.06 -44.46
C GLU A 98 -10.18 0.59 -45.44
N THR A 99 -10.36 -0.72 -45.60
CA THR A 99 -11.52 -1.34 -46.26
C THR A 99 -11.81 -2.68 -45.58
N SER A 100 -13.04 -3.22 -45.69
CA SER A 100 -13.36 -4.55 -45.16
C SER A 100 -12.64 -5.63 -45.99
N PHE A 101 -11.42 -6.00 -45.58
CA PHE A 101 -10.56 -6.85 -46.39
C PHE A 101 -11.00 -8.32 -46.28
N PRO A 102 -11.29 -9.00 -47.40
CA PRO A 102 -11.87 -10.34 -47.31
C PRO A 102 -10.80 -11.38 -46.94
N ALA A 103 -11.14 -12.21 -45.94
CA ALA A 103 -10.44 -13.42 -45.49
C ALA A 103 -9.25 -13.28 -44.53
N VAL A 104 -8.69 -12.10 -44.29
CA VAL A 104 -7.56 -11.92 -43.36
C VAL A 104 -7.61 -10.55 -42.71
N ASP A 105 -7.32 -10.51 -41.40
CA ASP A 105 -7.48 -9.29 -40.61
C ASP A 105 -6.16 -8.51 -40.50
N LEU A 106 -5.02 -9.22 -40.53
CA LEU A 106 -3.68 -8.63 -40.46
C LEU A 106 -2.77 -9.15 -41.60
N ALA A 107 -1.76 -8.37 -41.99
CA ALA A 107 -0.68 -8.87 -42.84
C ALA A 107 0.64 -8.11 -42.66
N SER A 108 1.75 -8.79 -42.98
CA SER A 108 3.11 -8.26 -43.08
C SER A 108 3.65 -8.56 -44.47
N SER A 109 4.05 -7.51 -45.19
CA SER A 109 4.63 -7.64 -46.54
C SER A 109 6.09 -8.07 -46.46
N GLY A 110 6.82 -7.64 -45.42
CA GLY A 110 8.20 -8.04 -45.17
C GLY A 110 8.36 -9.50 -44.73
N ALA A 111 7.36 -10.08 -44.07
CA ALA A 111 7.35 -11.51 -43.70
C ALA A 111 6.68 -12.41 -44.75
N ASP A 112 6.08 -11.83 -45.80
CA ASP A 112 5.32 -12.54 -46.84
C ASP A 112 4.19 -13.40 -46.22
N CYS A 113 3.43 -12.79 -45.31
CA CYS A 113 2.54 -13.50 -44.39
C CYS A 113 1.28 -12.70 -44.03
N ALA A 114 0.12 -13.33 -44.20
CA ALA A 114 -1.16 -12.85 -43.69
C ALA A 114 -1.59 -13.62 -42.43
N ILE A 115 -2.43 -13.01 -41.58
CA ILE A 115 -2.93 -13.61 -40.35
C ILE A 115 -4.46 -13.39 -40.23
N GLN A 116 -5.19 -14.47 -39.97
CA GLN A 116 -6.57 -14.42 -39.49
C GLN A 116 -6.60 -14.59 -37.96
N VAL A 117 -7.23 -13.65 -37.28
CA VAL A 117 -7.60 -13.69 -35.86
C VAL A 117 -9.00 -14.30 -35.75
N THR A 118 -9.24 -15.16 -34.76
CA THR A 118 -10.57 -15.79 -34.60
C THR A 118 -10.80 -16.27 -33.16
N ILE A 119 -12.07 -16.31 -32.73
CA ILE A 119 -12.48 -17.01 -31.49
C ILE A 119 -12.95 -18.44 -31.82
N SER A 120 -13.44 -18.68 -33.05
CA SER A 120 -13.82 -20.02 -33.49
C SER A 120 -12.60 -20.79 -33.97
N SER A 121 -12.36 -21.95 -33.35
CA SER A 121 -11.30 -22.89 -33.70
C SER A 121 -11.71 -23.98 -34.68
N HIS A 122 -12.96 -24.01 -35.15
CA HIS A 122 -13.46 -25.09 -36.00
C HIS A 122 -12.72 -25.18 -37.34
N THR A 123 -12.35 -26.39 -37.72
CA THR A 123 -11.76 -26.72 -39.04
C THR A 123 -12.56 -26.16 -40.24
N THR A 124 -13.88 -25.98 -40.12
CA THR A 124 -14.69 -25.30 -41.15
C THR A 124 -14.29 -23.84 -41.36
N LYS A 125 -14.05 -23.07 -40.28
CA LYS A 125 -13.57 -21.68 -40.34
C LYS A 125 -12.19 -21.60 -41.01
N ILE A 126 -11.29 -22.56 -40.78
CA ILE A 126 -9.99 -22.64 -41.46
C ILE A 126 -10.19 -22.79 -42.97
N VAL A 127 -10.99 -23.77 -43.40
CA VAL A 127 -11.29 -24.06 -44.81
C VAL A 127 -12.01 -22.89 -45.50
N GLU A 128 -13.03 -22.30 -44.87
CA GLU A 128 -13.75 -21.14 -45.40
C GLU A 128 -12.85 -19.91 -45.55
N THR A 129 -11.90 -19.73 -44.63
CA THR A 129 -10.92 -18.64 -44.69
C THR A 129 -9.95 -18.85 -45.85
N GLN A 130 -9.38 -20.05 -46.01
CA GLN A 130 -8.56 -20.39 -47.18
C GLN A 130 -9.32 -20.25 -48.50
N GLN A 131 -10.57 -20.72 -48.57
CA GLN A 131 -11.39 -20.62 -49.78
C GLN A 131 -11.60 -19.16 -50.22
N LYS A 132 -11.78 -18.23 -49.28
CA LYS A 132 -11.84 -16.79 -49.58
C LYS A 132 -10.46 -16.22 -49.93
N PHE A 133 -9.41 -16.59 -49.21
CA PHE A 133 -8.02 -16.16 -49.46
C PHE A 133 -7.59 -16.39 -50.92
N PHE A 134 -7.82 -17.60 -51.45
CA PHE A 134 -7.56 -17.91 -52.86
C PHE A 134 -8.56 -17.28 -53.83
N ALA A 135 -9.85 -17.16 -53.45
CA ALA A 135 -10.85 -16.51 -54.31
C ALA A 135 -10.56 -15.02 -54.54
N HIS A 136 -9.85 -14.37 -53.61
CA HIS A 136 -9.40 -12.98 -53.70
C HIS A 136 -7.95 -12.82 -54.21
N GLY A 137 -7.27 -13.92 -54.58
CA GLY A 137 -5.93 -13.88 -55.17
C GLY A 137 -4.81 -13.53 -54.19
N LEU A 138 -5.03 -13.68 -52.88
CA LEU A 138 -4.08 -13.24 -51.85
C LEU A 138 -2.80 -14.10 -51.80
N GLU A 139 -2.82 -15.30 -52.40
CA GLU A 139 -1.66 -16.19 -52.55
C GLU A 139 -0.53 -15.60 -53.40
N ARG A 140 -0.79 -14.49 -54.09
CA ARG A 140 0.15 -13.76 -54.95
C ARG A 140 0.94 -12.68 -54.19
N THR A 141 0.45 -12.32 -53.01
CA THR A 141 1.00 -11.26 -52.15
C THR A 141 1.53 -11.82 -50.83
N TYR A 142 0.98 -12.95 -50.38
CA TYR A 142 1.35 -13.63 -49.14
C TYR A 142 1.48 -15.14 -49.38
N SER A 143 2.71 -15.68 -49.33
CA SER A 143 2.98 -17.12 -49.43
C SER A 143 2.58 -17.91 -48.18
N LYS A 144 2.31 -17.23 -47.06
CA LYS A 144 1.93 -17.84 -45.78
C LYS A 144 0.62 -17.25 -45.26
N LEU A 145 -0.20 -18.10 -44.65
CA LEU A 145 -1.38 -17.73 -43.88
C LEU A 145 -1.26 -18.33 -42.48
N LYS A 146 -1.35 -17.51 -41.43
CA LYS A 146 -1.40 -17.98 -40.04
C LYS A 146 -2.77 -17.74 -39.42
N PHE A 147 -3.13 -18.54 -38.43
CA PHE A 147 -4.32 -18.37 -37.61
C PHE A 147 -3.93 -18.13 -36.16
N ILE A 148 -4.48 -17.08 -35.55
CA ILE A 148 -4.39 -16.82 -34.11
C ILE A 148 -5.78 -17.02 -33.51
N ILE A 149 -5.92 -18.09 -32.75
CA ILE A 149 -7.13 -18.46 -32.03
C ILE A 149 -7.06 -17.84 -30.64
N LEU A 150 -8.01 -16.96 -30.31
CA LEU A 150 -8.08 -16.30 -29.01
C LEU A 150 -8.73 -17.19 -27.91
N GLY A 151 -9.49 -18.22 -28.34
CA GLY A 151 -9.92 -19.33 -27.49
C GLY A 151 -8.91 -20.49 -27.51
N ASP A 152 -9.39 -21.72 -27.32
CA ASP A 152 -8.58 -22.95 -27.49
C ASP A 152 -8.64 -23.48 -28.93
N LYS A 153 -7.50 -23.93 -29.48
CA LYS A 153 -7.46 -24.60 -30.79
C LYS A 153 -7.91 -26.07 -30.73
N GLN A 154 -8.21 -26.66 -31.89
CA GLN A 154 -8.49 -28.10 -31.97
C GLN A 154 -7.19 -28.91 -31.88
N GLY A 155 -7.26 -30.11 -31.32
CA GLY A 155 -6.08 -30.98 -31.14
C GLY A 155 -5.48 -31.49 -32.45
N THR A 156 -6.29 -31.61 -33.52
CA THR A 156 -5.83 -31.83 -34.90
C THR A 156 -6.77 -31.11 -35.88
N TYR A 157 -6.33 -30.99 -37.14
CA TYR A 157 -7.01 -30.25 -38.21
C TYR A 157 -7.09 -31.08 -39.51
N ASP A 158 -7.56 -32.33 -39.40
CA ASP A 158 -7.47 -33.35 -40.46
C ASP A 158 -8.57 -33.26 -41.55
N SER A 159 -8.70 -32.10 -42.20
CA SER A 159 -9.60 -31.94 -43.35
C SER A 159 -8.86 -31.97 -44.69
N HIS A 160 -9.27 -32.88 -45.57
CA HIS A 160 -8.86 -32.92 -46.98
C HIS A 160 -9.22 -31.66 -47.79
N ARG A 161 -10.02 -30.74 -47.21
CA ARG A 161 -10.36 -29.44 -47.81
C ARG A 161 -9.40 -28.32 -47.40
N ILE A 162 -8.44 -28.57 -46.50
CA ILE A 162 -7.34 -27.64 -46.22
C ILE A 162 -6.30 -27.78 -47.32
N ILE A 163 -6.04 -26.68 -48.01
CA ILE A 163 -4.98 -26.55 -48.99
C ILE A 163 -3.67 -26.34 -48.22
N ARG A 164 -2.78 -27.33 -48.27
CA ARG A 164 -1.45 -27.27 -47.61
C ARG A 164 -0.40 -26.60 -48.49
N THR A 165 -0.50 -26.71 -49.82
CA THR A 165 0.37 -26.01 -50.76
C THR A 165 -0.37 -25.61 -52.04
N GLN A 166 -0.05 -24.44 -52.61
CA GLN A 166 -0.57 -24.00 -53.91
C GLN A 166 0.38 -22.98 -54.56
N GLY A 167 1.17 -23.43 -55.55
CA GLY A 167 2.21 -22.58 -56.14
C GLY A 167 3.30 -22.28 -55.13
N ALA A 168 3.51 -21.00 -54.81
CA ALA A 168 4.41 -20.56 -53.74
C ALA A 168 3.77 -20.64 -52.33
N PHE A 169 2.44 -20.74 -52.24
CA PHE A 169 1.75 -20.78 -50.95
C PHE A 169 2.03 -22.09 -50.19
N SER A 170 2.26 -21.97 -48.88
CA SER A 170 2.43 -23.09 -47.95
C SER A 170 1.66 -22.86 -46.65
N PHE A 171 1.04 -23.92 -46.13
CA PHE A 171 0.30 -23.93 -44.88
C PHE A 171 0.39 -25.30 -44.20
N ASP A 172 0.94 -25.32 -42.99
CA ASP A 172 0.95 -26.50 -42.12
C ASP A 172 0.07 -26.23 -40.89
N PRO A 173 -1.09 -26.90 -40.72
CA PRO A 173 -1.96 -26.70 -39.57
C PRO A 173 -1.26 -26.81 -38.21
N ASP A 174 -0.21 -27.62 -38.09
CA ASP A 174 0.52 -27.83 -36.84
C ASP A 174 1.52 -26.70 -36.53
N GLN A 175 1.93 -25.92 -37.55
CA GLN A 175 2.91 -24.83 -37.45
C GLN A 175 2.34 -23.43 -37.77
N ASP A 176 1.13 -23.35 -38.31
CA ASP A 176 0.47 -22.10 -38.72
C ASP A 176 -0.85 -21.81 -37.98
N ILE A 177 -1.38 -22.75 -37.18
CA ILE A 177 -2.52 -22.52 -36.29
C ILE A 177 -2.06 -22.48 -34.83
N TYR A 178 -2.11 -21.29 -34.23
CA TYR A 178 -1.73 -21.04 -32.84
C TYR A 178 -2.96 -20.73 -31.99
N ASP A 179 -2.93 -21.13 -30.71
CA ASP A 179 -3.69 -20.43 -29.68
C ASP A 179 -2.77 -19.61 -28.76
N LEU A 180 -3.37 -18.86 -27.83
CA LEU A 180 -2.63 -18.04 -26.86
C LEU A 180 -1.67 -18.85 -25.96
N GLY A 181 -1.93 -20.14 -25.76
CA GLY A 181 -1.04 -21.07 -25.04
C GLY A 181 0.16 -21.49 -25.90
N ASP A 182 0.02 -21.57 -27.22
CA ASP A 182 1.18 -21.75 -28.12
C ASP A 182 2.05 -20.51 -28.18
N LEU A 183 1.44 -19.31 -28.25
CA LEU A 183 2.18 -18.04 -28.17
C LEU A 183 3.00 -17.96 -26.87
N PHE A 184 2.43 -18.39 -25.74
CA PHE A 184 3.14 -18.51 -24.46
C PHE A 184 4.33 -19.48 -24.54
N LYS A 185 4.14 -20.70 -25.08
CA LYS A 185 5.22 -21.69 -25.24
C LYS A 185 6.40 -21.14 -26.04
N ILE A 186 6.12 -20.40 -27.13
CA ILE A 186 7.17 -19.79 -27.98
C ILE A 186 8.00 -18.78 -27.17
N LEU A 187 7.34 -17.91 -26.38
CA LEU A 187 8.02 -16.90 -25.57
C LEU A 187 8.88 -17.51 -24.46
N VAL A 188 8.35 -18.51 -23.75
CA VAL A 188 9.07 -19.21 -22.68
C VAL A 188 10.23 -20.03 -23.24
N ALA A 189 10.05 -20.72 -24.36
CA ALA A 189 11.11 -21.48 -25.03
C ALA A 189 12.24 -20.58 -25.59
N ALA A 190 11.91 -19.36 -26.01
CA ALA A 190 12.90 -18.35 -26.41
C ALA A 190 13.64 -17.70 -25.22
N ALA A 191 13.12 -17.84 -24.00
CA ALA A 191 13.62 -17.22 -22.76
C ALA A 191 13.80 -15.68 -22.84
N ASP A 192 13.11 -15.01 -23.77
CA ASP A 192 13.22 -13.58 -24.01
C ASP A 192 12.36 -12.80 -22.99
N SER A 193 12.99 -12.44 -21.87
CA SER A 193 12.36 -11.66 -20.79
C SER A 193 11.71 -10.36 -21.27
N ALA A 194 12.26 -9.70 -22.31
CA ALA A 194 11.71 -8.44 -22.83
C ALA A 194 10.43 -8.67 -23.64
N LYS A 195 10.37 -9.74 -24.45
CA LYS A 195 9.12 -10.15 -25.12
C LYS A 195 8.07 -10.65 -24.13
N ILE A 196 8.46 -11.46 -23.14
CA ILE A 196 7.56 -11.94 -22.08
C ILE A 196 6.95 -10.74 -21.33
N GLU A 197 7.76 -9.73 -21.00
CA GLU A 197 7.29 -8.50 -20.36
C GLU A 197 6.35 -7.69 -21.26
N ALA A 198 6.73 -7.43 -22.52
CA ALA A 198 5.88 -6.73 -23.46
C ALA A 198 4.50 -7.42 -23.64
N PHE A 199 4.48 -8.75 -23.68
CA PHE A 199 3.25 -9.52 -23.86
C PHE A 199 2.32 -9.43 -22.64
N TYR A 200 2.82 -9.62 -21.41
CA TYR A 200 1.96 -9.51 -20.22
C TYR A 200 1.46 -8.06 -20.05
N ARG A 201 2.31 -7.05 -20.32
CA ARG A 201 1.91 -5.63 -20.27
C ARG A 201 0.85 -5.29 -21.31
N ARG A 202 0.91 -5.91 -22.50
CA ARG A 202 -0.09 -5.69 -23.54
C ARG A 202 -1.45 -6.30 -23.17
N LEU A 203 -1.47 -7.47 -22.50
CA LEU A 203 -2.68 -8.03 -21.90
C LEU A 203 -3.21 -7.14 -20.76
N GLU A 204 -2.35 -6.72 -19.83
CA GLU A 204 -2.67 -5.81 -18.70
C GLU A 204 -3.36 -4.51 -19.16
N SER A 205 -3.02 -4.05 -20.38
CA SER A 205 -3.68 -2.90 -21.01
C SER A 205 -5.05 -3.21 -21.63
N GLU A 206 -5.27 -4.41 -22.19
CA GLU A 206 -6.51 -4.73 -22.93
C GLU A 206 -7.71 -4.99 -22.00
N ILE A 207 -7.50 -5.80 -20.95
CA ILE A 207 -8.60 -6.19 -20.04
C ILE A 207 -8.99 -5.03 -19.08
N GLY A 208 -8.20 -3.94 -19.11
CA GLY A 208 -8.52 -2.66 -18.49
C GLY A 208 -8.55 -2.67 -16.96
N SER A 209 -9.07 -1.58 -16.38
CA SER A 209 -9.28 -1.47 -14.93
C SER A 209 -10.41 -2.36 -14.41
N SER A 210 -11.28 -2.86 -15.30
CA SER A 210 -12.41 -3.74 -14.97
C SER A 210 -12.03 -5.04 -14.27
N ILE A 211 -10.77 -5.49 -14.40
CA ILE A 211 -10.22 -6.61 -13.63
C ILE A 211 -9.05 -6.22 -12.71
N ARG A 212 -8.70 -4.93 -12.59
CA ARG A 212 -7.56 -4.51 -11.75
C ARG A 212 -7.79 -4.65 -10.24
N PRO A 213 -9.02 -4.50 -9.69
CA PRO A 213 -9.33 -4.99 -8.33
C PRO A 213 -9.05 -6.48 -8.09
N TYR A 214 -8.69 -7.24 -9.13
CA TYR A 214 -8.25 -8.63 -9.06
C TYR A 214 -6.81 -8.85 -9.58
N LEU A 215 -6.05 -7.80 -9.97
CA LEU A 215 -4.72 -7.94 -10.60
C LEU A 215 -3.69 -6.80 -10.40
N LEU A 216 -4.03 -5.65 -9.80
CA LEU A 216 -3.08 -4.59 -9.41
C LEU A 216 -3.64 -3.79 -8.23
N ASP A 217 -2.76 -3.40 -7.31
CA ASP A 217 -3.08 -3.08 -5.90
C ASP A 217 -3.67 -4.28 -5.10
N ALA A 218 -3.86 -5.44 -5.75
CA ALA A 218 -4.25 -6.69 -5.12
C ALA A 218 -3.23 -7.20 -4.07
N ASP A 219 -1.98 -6.73 -4.11
CA ASP A 219 -0.98 -6.99 -3.08
C ASP A 219 -0.76 -5.83 -2.08
N VAL A 220 -1.49 -4.71 -2.17
CA VAL A 220 -1.35 -3.56 -1.23
C VAL A 220 -1.53 -3.96 0.23
N PRO A 221 -2.55 -4.77 0.62
CA PRO A 221 -2.63 -5.28 1.99
C PRO A 221 -1.38 -6.08 2.40
N GLY A 222 -0.82 -6.84 1.47
CA GLY A 222 0.44 -7.54 1.67
C GLY A 222 1.63 -6.60 1.79
N GLN A 223 1.72 -5.55 0.97
CA GLN A 223 2.78 -4.54 1.03
C GLN A 223 2.72 -3.72 2.33
N HIS A 224 1.54 -3.31 2.77
CA HIS A 224 1.34 -2.59 4.03
C HIS A 224 1.60 -3.49 5.23
N LEU A 225 1.14 -4.75 5.23
CA LEU A 225 1.52 -5.73 6.25
C LEU A 225 3.04 -5.97 6.27
N ARG A 226 3.70 -6.08 5.10
CA ARG A 226 5.16 -6.22 5.00
C ARG A 226 5.90 -5.01 5.52
N SER A 227 5.47 -3.80 5.18
CA SER A 227 6.05 -2.55 5.69
C SER A 227 5.87 -2.47 7.20
N LEU A 228 4.65 -2.68 7.71
CA LEU A 228 4.37 -2.72 9.15
C LEU A 228 5.26 -3.73 9.89
N PHE A 229 5.38 -4.97 9.39
CA PHE A 229 6.21 -5.99 10.01
C PHE A 229 7.72 -5.66 9.92
N SER A 230 8.17 -5.06 8.82
CA SER A 230 9.56 -4.61 8.65
C SER A 230 9.89 -3.46 9.59
N GLU A 231 9.10 -2.39 9.58
CA GLU A 231 9.31 -1.21 10.43
C GLU A 231 9.05 -1.51 11.92
N HIS A 232 8.45 -2.63 12.30
CA HIS A 232 8.39 -3.08 13.70
C HIS A 232 9.39 -4.20 14.07
N ASP A 233 10.41 -4.49 13.23
CA ASP A 233 11.41 -5.56 13.44
C ASP A 233 10.82 -6.98 13.64
N VAL A 234 9.59 -7.22 13.15
CA VAL A 234 8.85 -8.47 13.35
C VAL A 234 9.53 -9.63 12.62
N ARG A 235 9.99 -10.63 13.39
CA ARG A 235 10.62 -11.82 12.81
C ARG A 235 9.60 -12.64 12.04
N ASN A 236 10.01 -13.17 10.88
CA ASN A 236 9.17 -14.04 10.03
C ASN A 236 8.62 -15.29 10.75
N THR A 237 9.25 -15.72 11.85
CA THR A 237 8.74 -16.80 12.71
C THR A 237 7.49 -16.39 13.49
N ASP A 238 7.45 -15.13 13.91
CA ASP A 238 6.54 -14.63 14.93
C ASP A 238 5.27 -14.12 14.26
N ALA A 239 5.39 -13.42 13.13
CA ALA A 239 4.25 -13.12 12.26
C ALA A 239 3.49 -14.39 11.82
N VAL A 240 4.20 -15.47 11.47
CA VAL A 240 3.57 -16.75 11.10
C VAL A 240 2.95 -17.45 12.31
N GLN A 241 3.48 -17.27 13.52
CA GLN A 241 2.95 -17.87 14.75
C GLN A 241 1.75 -17.08 15.33
N ALA A 242 1.78 -15.75 15.29
CA ALA A 242 0.70 -14.86 15.70
C ALA A 242 -0.52 -14.98 14.77
N LEU A 243 -0.30 -15.01 13.45
CA LEU A 243 -1.37 -15.15 12.46
C LEU A 243 -1.83 -16.61 12.24
N LYS A 244 -1.20 -17.57 12.91
CA LYS A 244 -1.55 -19.01 12.83
C LYS A 244 -3.04 -19.32 13.11
N PRO A 245 -3.75 -18.66 14.04
CA PRO A 245 -5.18 -18.92 14.28
C PRO A 245 -6.08 -18.62 13.07
N PHE A 246 -5.67 -17.71 12.19
CA PHE A 246 -6.35 -17.39 10.94
C PHE A 246 -6.06 -18.44 9.83
N GLY A 247 -5.02 -19.27 10.02
CA GLY A 247 -4.54 -20.26 9.05
C GLY A 247 -3.18 -19.93 8.41
N MET A 248 -2.47 -18.92 8.91
CA MET A 248 -1.20 -18.47 8.30
C MET A 248 -0.15 -19.58 8.21
N SER A 249 0.61 -19.58 7.12
CA SER A 249 1.74 -20.48 6.90
C SER A 249 2.96 -19.75 6.36
N ARG A 250 4.14 -20.36 6.47
CA ARG A 250 5.38 -19.80 5.90
C ARG A 250 5.32 -19.60 4.38
N ALA A 251 4.51 -20.36 3.67
CA ALA A 251 4.34 -20.22 2.22
C ALA A 251 3.48 -19.02 1.86
N ILE A 252 2.37 -18.81 2.59
CA ILE A 252 1.50 -17.64 2.44
C ILE A 252 2.29 -16.36 2.77
N TYR A 253 2.98 -16.36 3.92
CA TYR A 253 3.76 -15.22 4.39
C TYR A 253 4.99 -14.89 3.52
N SER A 254 5.52 -15.84 2.72
CA SER A 254 6.76 -15.60 1.95
C SER A 254 6.57 -14.61 0.80
N ASN A 255 5.35 -14.39 0.33
CA ASN A 255 5.01 -13.58 -0.83
C ASN A 255 4.00 -12.48 -0.46
N SER A 256 4.24 -11.23 -0.88
CA SER A 256 3.32 -10.12 -0.59
C SER A 256 1.93 -10.34 -1.19
N LEU A 257 1.85 -10.86 -2.41
CA LEU A 257 0.55 -11.16 -3.05
C LEU A 257 -0.23 -12.22 -2.24
N SER A 258 0.42 -13.32 -1.87
CA SER A 258 -0.25 -14.37 -1.08
C SER A 258 -0.57 -13.96 0.36
N LEU A 259 0.20 -13.04 0.94
CA LEU A 259 -0.14 -12.40 2.21
C LEU A 259 -1.39 -11.50 2.08
N ALA A 260 -1.58 -10.84 0.93
CA ALA A 260 -2.74 -10.00 0.64
C ALA A 260 -4.00 -10.80 0.30
N GLU A 261 -3.88 -11.86 -0.51
CA GLU A 261 -4.95 -12.85 -0.78
C GLU A 261 -5.51 -13.47 0.52
N PHE A 262 -4.68 -13.51 1.56
CA PHE A 262 -4.99 -14.04 2.88
C PHE A 262 -5.41 -12.95 3.90
N ALA A 263 -5.29 -11.66 3.57
CA ALA A 263 -5.58 -10.55 4.47
C ALA A 263 -7.09 -10.26 4.52
N ASP A 264 -7.86 -11.17 5.10
CA ASP A 264 -9.29 -10.95 5.33
C ASP A 264 -9.57 -9.86 6.38
N LYS A 265 -10.84 -9.47 6.49
CA LYS A 265 -11.26 -8.38 7.39
C LYS A 265 -10.96 -8.65 8.88
N GLU A 266 -11.02 -9.90 9.33
CA GLU A 266 -10.75 -10.25 10.72
C GLU A 266 -9.24 -10.30 11.00
N LEU A 267 -8.43 -10.76 10.03
CA LEU A 267 -6.98 -10.66 10.10
C LEU A 267 -6.53 -9.20 10.11
N ILE A 268 -7.03 -8.38 9.20
CA ILE A 268 -6.69 -6.95 9.12
C ILE A 268 -7.10 -6.23 10.41
N ARG A 269 -8.30 -6.50 10.94
CA ARG A 269 -8.74 -5.96 12.24
C ARG A 269 -7.82 -6.37 13.38
N TYR A 270 -7.42 -7.64 13.44
CA TYR A 270 -6.49 -8.14 14.46
C TYR A 270 -5.10 -7.48 14.36
N VAL A 271 -4.52 -7.37 13.16
CA VAL A 271 -3.22 -6.69 12.99
C VAL A 271 -3.32 -5.20 13.33
N ALA A 272 -4.39 -4.53 12.90
CA ALA A 272 -4.67 -3.14 13.26
C ALA A 272 -4.79 -2.93 14.79
N GLU A 273 -5.37 -3.88 15.51
CA GLU A 273 -5.45 -3.89 16.98
C GLU A 273 -4.10 -4.21 17.67
N GLN A 274 -3.26 -5.05 17.05
CA GLN A 274 -1.96 -5.47 17.60
C GLN A 274 -0.83 -4.45 17.38
N PHE A 275 -0.92 -3.62 16.34
CA PHE A 275 0.06 -2.56 16.05
C PHE A 275 -0.49 -1.14 16.27
N TRP A 276 -1.80 -1.00 16.51
CA TRP A 276 -2.50 0.27 16.71
C TRP A 276 -2.36 1.24 15.51
N VAL A 277 -2.49 0.68 14.30
CA VAL A 277 -2.50 1.36 12.99
C VAL A 277 -3.83 1.11 12.28
N SER A 278 -4.28 2.03 11.43
CA SER A 278 -5.61 1.96 10.81
C SER A 278 -5.80 0.72 9.94
N GLY A 279 -6.92 0.01 10.15
CA GLY A 279 -7.32 -1.09 9.28
C GLY A 279 -7.62 -0.61 7.85
N GLU A 280 -8.13 0.61 7.69
CA GLU A 280 -8.33 1.26 6.38
C GLU A 280 -6.99 1.60 5.71
N TRP A 281 -5.93 1.82 6.48
CA TRP A 281 -4.59 1.93 5.92
C TRP A 281 -4.08 0.56 5.48
N ILE A 282 -4.18 -0.47 6.32
CA ILE A 282 -3.76 -1.84 5.96
C ILE A 282 -4.50 -2.31 4.70
N ASP A 283 -5.82 -2.15 4.58
CA ASP A 283 -6.58 -2.61 3.40
C ASP A 283 -6.40 -1.73 2.14
N GLY A 284 -5.75 -0.57 2.27
CA GLY A 284 -5.47 0.37 1.18
C GLY A 284 -6.55 1.42 0.92
N SER A 285 -7.67 1.41 1.66
CA SER A 285 -8.74 2.42 1.55
C SER A 285 -8.32 3.83 2.01
N CYS A 286 -7.28 3.93 2.84
CA CYS A 286 -6.76 5.18 3.39
C CYS A 286 -5.23 5.30 3.24
N ALA A 287 -4.75 6.50 2.91
CA ALA A 287 -3.32 6.76 2.74
C ALA A 287 -2.55 6.98 4.06
N HIS A 288 -3.23 7.18 5.20
CA HIS A 288 -2.63 7.65 6.45
C HIS A 288 -2.66 6.57 7.54
N ILE A 289 -1.48 6.21 8.07
CA ILE A 289 -1.28 5.12 9.04
C ILE A 289 -2.21 5.23 10.27
N TYR A 290 -2.52 6.45 10.73
CA TYR A 290 -3.21 6.70 12.01
C TYR A 290 -4.59 7.37 11.88
N ASN A 291 -5.30 7.22 10.75
CA ASN A 291 -6.60 7.88 10.52
C ASN A 291 -7.69 7.49 11.55
N ASN A 292 -7.83 8.28 12.62
CA ASN A 292 -8.91 8.25 13.62
C ASN A 292 -9.17 6.91 14.37
N GLY A 293 -8.36 5.88 14.14
CA GLY A 293 -8.34 4.63 14.93
C GLY A 293 -7.69 3.47 14.17
N PRO A 294 -7.32 2.36 14.84
CA PRO A 294 -7.31 2.12 16.28
C PRO A 294 -6.25 2.92 17.07
N GLY A 295 -6.09 2.60 18.36
CA GLY A 295 -5.03 3.13 19.23
C GLY A 295 -5.36 4.43 19.97
N ALA A 296 -5.96 5.41 19.30
CA ALA A 296 -6.19 6.76 19.84
C ALA A 296 -7.01 6.78 21.15
N GLU A 297 -6.44 7.36 22.22
CA GLU A 297 -7.13 7.56 23.52
C GLU A 297 -8.17 8.70 23.43
N MET A 298 -9.43 8.33 23.17
CA MET A 298 -10.57 9.27 23.16
C MET A 298 -10.78 10.00 24.52
N GLY A 299 -10.23 9.46 25.61
CA GLY A 299 -10.42 9.93 26.99
C GLY A 299 -9.48 11.07 27.40
N THR A 300 -9.71 12.29 26.92
CA THR A 300 -8.76 13.41 27.10
C THR A 300 -8.86 14.18 28.44
N GLU A 301 -9.40 13.56 29.49
CA GLU A 301 -9.50 14.11 30.85
C GLU A 301 -8.17 14.09 31.62
N TRP A 302 -7.22 13.26 31.21
CA TRP A 302 -5.93 13.10 31.91
C TRP A 302 -5.10 14.39 31.95
N ARG A 303 -5.20 15.23 30.90
CA ARG A 303 -4.55 16.55 30.82
C ARG A 303 -5.28 17.66 31.59
N ARG A 304 -6.39 17.34 32.28
CA ARG A 304 -7.28 18.32 32.95
C ARG A 304 -7.37 18.15 34.47
N SER A 305 -7.19 16.93 34.98
CA SER A 305 -7.25 16.65 36.43
C SER A 305 -6.30 15.53 36.84
N LEU A 306 -5.75 15.62 38.05
CA LEU A 306 -4.91 14.58 38.63
C LEU A 306 -5.64 13.22 38.76
N ARG A 307 -6.96 13.24 38.95
CA ARG A 307 -7.80 12.03 38.91
C ARG A 307 -7.79 11.38 37.53
N GLY A 308 -7.95 12.16 36.46
CA GLY A 308 -7.90 11.66 35.09
C GLY A 308 -6.52 11.08 34.75
N ALA A 309 -5.46 11.76 35.19
CA ALA A 309 -4.08 11.31 35.04
C ALA A 309 -3.81 9.99 35.80
N TYR A 310 -4.24 9.89 37.06
CA TYR A 310 -4.12 8.68 37.87
C TYR A 310 -4.87 7.48 37.25
N GLU A 311 -6.10 7.70 36.78
CA GLU A 311 -6.85 6.63 36.10
C GLU A 311 -6.22 6.22 34.76
N LEU A 312 -5.52 7.12 34.05
CA LEU A 312 -4.74 6.75 32.86
C LEU A 312 -3.52 5.89 33.22
N VAL A 313 -2.68 6.33 34.18
CA VAL A 313 -1.52 5.55 34.67
C VAL A 313 -1.97 4.17 35.17
N LYS A 314 -3.07 4.12 35.92
CA LYS A 314 -3.68 2.89 36.46
C LYS A 314 -4.21 1.97 35.36
N ARG A 315 -4.82 2.50 34.29
CA ARG A 315 -5.21 1.69 33.10
C ARG A 315 -3.98 1.13 32.40
N ALA A 316 -3.00 1.97 32.08
CA ALA A 316 -1.77 1.54 31.41
C ALA A 316 -1.07 0.41 32.19
N ASN A 317 -0.79 0.61 33.48
CA ASN A 317 -0.16 -0.40 34.34
C ASN A 317 -1.03 -1.68 34.53
N ALA A 318 -2.36 -1.60 34.38
CA ALA A 318 -3.24 -2.78 34.42
C ALA A 318 -3.28 -3.54 33.08
N SER A 319 -3.07 -2.84 31.96
CA SER A 319 -2.97 -3.40 30.61
C SER A 319 -1.55 -3.84 30.22
N GLY A 320 -0.57 -3.72 31.13
CA GLY A 320 0.84 -4.01 30.86
C GLY A 320 1.56 -2.95 30.01
N GLU A 321 0.95 -1.78 29.82
CA GLU A 321 1.47 -0.69 29.01
C GLU A 321 2.44 0.20 29.80
N LYS A 322 3.58 0.51 29.18
CA LYS A 322 4.48 1.60 29.58
C LYS A 322 4.03 2.89 28.90
N LEU A 323 4.07 4.02 29.62
CA LEU A 323 3.83 5.34 29.02
C LEU A 323 5.18 5.99 28.63
N SER A 324 5.23 6.67 27.50
CA SER A 324 6.38 7.46 27.07
C SER A 324 5.92 8.79 26.47
N ILE A 325 6.71 9.85 26.66
CA ILE A 325 6.48 11.17 26.10
C ILE A 325 7.57 11.47 25.08
N ILE A 326 7.17 11.97 23.92
CA ILE A 326 8.05 12.38 22.82
C ILE A 326 7.94 13.89 22.66
N ILE A 327 9.07 14.59 22.75
CA ILE A 327 9.18 16.06 22.73
C ILE A 327 10.08 16.55 21.58
N PRO A 328 9.97 17.82 21.14
CA PRO A 328 10.87 18.39 20.13
C PRO A 328 12.33 18.44 20.61
N ALA A 329 13.24 18.04 19.73
CA ALA A 329 14.68 17.96 20.01
C ALA A 329 15.29 19.29 20.48
N GLY A 330 16.24 19.20 21.42
CA GLY A 330 16.98 20.38 21.92
C GLY A 330 16.17 21.32 22.80
N ARG A 331 15.08 20.84 23.43
CA ARG A 331 14.23 21.60 24.36
C ARG A 331 13.96 20.82 25.65
N SER A 332 14.03 21.49 26.79
CA SER A 332 13.48 20.98 28.05
C SER A 332 12.00 21.36 28.21
N LEU A 333 11.22 20.56 28.95
CA LEU A 333 9.80 20.87 29.24
C LEU A 333 9.58 22.24 29.89
N ARG A 334 10.60 22.82 30.54
CA ARG A 334 10.59 24.18 31.09
C ARG A 334 10.73 25.27 30.04
N GLU A 335 11.67 25.15 29.10
CA GLU A 335 11.88 26.14 28.04
C GLU A 335 10.64 26.27 27.12
N LEU A 336 9.90 25.18 26.99
CA LEU A 336 8.66 25.12 26.25
C LEU A 336 7.52 25.95 26.89
N ASP A 337 7.66 26.47 28.12
CA ASP A 337 6.72 27.44 28.71
C ASP A 337 6.86 28.88 28.16
N ALA A 338 7.89 29.13 27.34
CA ALA A 338 8.07 30.38 26.59
C ALA A 338 7.46 30.33 25.16
N ILE A 339 6.72 29.27 24.81
CA ILE A 339 6.11 29.09 23.49
C ILE A 339 4.60 29.39 23.56
N ASP A 340 4.12 30.19 22.60
CA ASP A 340 2.71 30.56 22.43
C ASP A 340 1.81 29.37 22.05
N ASP A 341 0.52 29.48 22.36
CA ASP A 341 -0.50 28.52 21.93
C ASP A 341 -0.78 28.62 20.43
N VAL A 342 0.00 27.89 19.62
CA VAL A 342 -0.22 27.76 18.18
C VAL A 342 -1.22 26.62 17.90
N VAL A 343 -2.32 26.93 17.21
CA VAL A 343 -3.35 25.95 16.80
C VAL A 343 -3.17 25.50 15.34
N ASP A 344 -2.52 26.31 14.53
CA ASP A 344 -2.25 26.04 13.11
C ASP A 344 -0.97 25.20 12.97
N HIS A 345 -1.16 23.88 12.83
CA HIS A 345 -0.09 22.89 12.78
C HIS A 345 0.91 23.06 11.61
N LYS A 346 0.57 23.88 10.60
CA LYS A 346 1.43 24.16 9.45
C LYS A 346 2.41 25.32 9.71
N ARG A 347 2.30 26.03 10.84
CA ARG A 347 3.23 27.11 11.20
C ARG A 347 4.57 26.58 11.68
N ARG A 348 5.63 27.33 11.37
CA ARG A 348 7.01 27.00 11.77
C ARG A 348 7.24 26.99 13.28
N ASN A 349 6.41 27.70 14.04
CA ASN A 349 6.46 27.75 15.51
C ASN A 349 5.39 26.89 16.19
N TYR A 350 4.65 26.05 15.45
CA TYR A 350 3.86 24.98 16.07
C TYR A 350 4.80 23.90 16.58
N GLU A 351 4.70 23.56 17.86
CA GLU A 351 5.37 22.41 18.45
C GLU A 351 4.31 21.39 18.89
N HIS A 352 4.65 20.11 18.87
CA HIS A 352 3.74 19.03 19.29
C HIS A 352 4.43 18.08 20.26
N PHE A 353 3.62 17.32 21.00
CA PHE A 353 4.06 16.27 21.90
C PHE A 353 3.22 15.03 21.64
N PHE A 354 3.86 13.86 21.55
CA PHE A 354 3.14 12.60 21.65
C PHE A 354 3.27 12.06 23.07
N LEU A 355 2.15 11.82 23.74
CA LEU A 355 2.10 10.82 24.80
C LEU A 355 1.70 9.52 24.12
N VAL A 356 2.49 8.47 24.30
CA VAL A 356 2.26 7.14 23.72
C VAL A 356 2.22 6.10 24.83
N ALA A 357 1.42 5.06 24.62
CA ALA A 357 1.46 3.85 25.43
C ALA A 357 2.03 2.70 24.59
N SER A 358 2.95 1.92 25.16
CA SER A 358 3.61 0.81 24.48
C SER A 358 3.60 -0.47 25.30
N LYS A 359 3.62 -1.60 24.61
CA LYS A 359 3.72 -2.95 25.19
C LYS A 359 4.23 -3.91 24.12
N VAL A 360 4.71 -5.08 24.56
CA VAL A 360 4.90 -6.22 23.66
C VAL A 360 3.54 -6.72 23.19
N ASN A 361 3.41 -6.97 21.89
CA ASN A 361 2.21 -7.49 21.24
C ASN A 361 2.32 -9.00 20.92
N ASP A 362 1.28 -9.58 20.33
CA ASP A 362 1.25 -11.02 19.98
C ASP A 362 2.33 -11.42 18.94
N PHE A 363 3.02 -10.46 18.33
CA PHE A 363 4.10 -10.64 17.35
C PHE A 363 5.50 -10.54 18.00
N GLU A 364 5.58 -10.54 19.34
CA GLU A 364 6.82 -10.45 20.14
C GLU A 364 7.63 -9.15 19.95
N VAL A 365 6.95 -8.05 19.57
CA VAL A 365 7.56 -6.72 19.37
C VAL A 365 6.79 -5.61 20.11
N ASP A 366 7.44 -4.47 20.36
CA ASP A 366 6.76 -3.30 20.93
C ASP A 366 5.82 -2.66 19.90
N CYS A 367 4.53 -2.56 20.25
CA CYS A 367 3.56 -1.72 19.56
C CYS A 367 3.30 -0.41 20.32
N PHE A 368 2.80 0.62 19.63
CA PHE A 368 2.67 1.97 20.17
C PHE A 368 1.32 2.61 19.81
N ARG A 369 0.54 3.06 20.81
CA ARG A 369 -0.71 3.81 20.60
C ARG A 369 -0.62 5.26 21.03
N LEU A 370 -1.31 6.12 20.30
CA LEU A 370 -1.43 7.55 20.58
C LEU A 370 -2.37 7.82 21.76
N VAL A 371 -1.86 8.46 22.81
CA VAL A 371 -2.63 8.95 23.96
C VAL A 371 -2.90 10.47 23.87
N ILE A 372 -2.29 11.12 22.86
CA ILE A 372 -2.65 12.44 22.34
C ILE A 372 -3.07 12.28 20.88
N SER A 373 -4.33 12.60 20.58
CA SER A 373 -4.90 12.69 19.23
C SER A 373 -5.34 14.11 18.85
N ASP A 374 -5.46 15.02 19.81
CA ASP A 374 -6.09 16.34 19.62
C ASP A 374 -5.06 17.49 19.63
N PRO A 375 -5.04 18.37 18.61
CA PRO A 375 -4.31 19.63 18.64
C PRO A 375 -5.09 20.68 19.45
N LEU A 376 -5.16 20.50 20.78
CA LEU A 376 -5.55 21.59 21.70
C LEU A 376 -4.37 22.53 21.96
N SER A 377 -4.68 23.69 22.59
CA SER A 377 -3.74 24.60 23.25
C SER A 377 -2.53 23.85 23.85
N TYR A 378 -1.38 24.09 23.23
CA TYR A 378 -0.08 23.50 23.52
C TYR A 378 0.24 23.59 25.02
N ARG A 379 0.04 24.78 25.60
CA ARG A 379 0.24 25.06 27.02
C ARG A 379 -0.63 24.18 27.91
N LYS A 380 -1.92 24.02 27.59
CA LYS A 380 -2.83 23.17 28.39
C LYS A 380 -2.51 21.69 28.29
N CYS A 381 -2.14 21.19 27.10
CA CYS A 381 -1.67 19.81 26.95
C CYS A 381 -0.39 19.56 27.75
N ARG A 382 0.60 20.46 27.66
CA ARG A 382 1.89 20.36 28.36
C ARG A 382 1.75 20.51 29.87
N ASP A 383 0.90 21.41 30.36
CA ASP A 383 0.66 21.55 31.81
C ASP A 383 0.03 20.26 32.38
N GLY A 384 -0.80 19.57 31.59
CA GLY A 384 -1.30 18.22 31.88
C GLY A 384 -0.22 17.12 32.01
N ILE A 385 0.96 17.28 31.42
CA ILE A 385 2.08 16.33 31.59
C ILE A 385 2.55 16.31 33.04
N PHE A 386 2.53 17.44 33.76
CA PHE A 386 2.93 17.49 35.16
C PHE A 386 1.88 16.85 36.09
N LEU A 387 0.59 16.85 35.72
CA LEU A 387 -0.41 16.01 36.38
C LEU A 387 -0.13 14.51 36.16
N LEU A 388 0.31 14.13 34.95
CA LEU A 388 0.67 12.75 34.62
C LEU A 388 1.90 12.25 35.38
N PHE A 389 2.94 13.08 35.50
CA PHE A 389 4.12 12.79 36.30
C PHE A 389 3.78 12.66 37.80
N MET A 390 2.94 13.55 38.34
CA MET A 390 2.47 13.43 39.72
C MET A 390 1.62 12.17 39.94
N ALA A 391 0.74 11.84 38.99
CA ALA A 391 -0.09 10.63 39.03
C ALA A 391 0.74 9.34 39.04
N ALA A 392 1.87 9.31 38.33
CA ALA A 392 2.79 8.18 38.31
C ALA A 392 3.45 7.95 39.68
N GLU A 393 3.94 9.00 40.34
CA GLU A 393 4.45 8.89 41.72
C GLU A 393 3.37 8.41 42.69
N ILE A 394 2.18 9.00 42.63
CA ILE A 394 1.05 8.61 43.50
C ILE A 394 0.67 7.15 43.27
N TYR A 395 0.69 6.65 42.02
CA TYR A 395 0.44 5.25 41.70
C TYR A 395 1.51 4.31 42.29
N GLU A 396 2.80 4.65 42.17
CA GLU A 396 3.89 3.87 42.76
C GLU A 396 3.77 3.82 44.29
N ILE A 397 3.42 4.94 44.92
CA ILE A 397 3.25 5.04 46.39
C ILE A 397 2.03 4.24 46.87
N MET A 398 0.89 4.33 46.17
CA MET A 398 -0.36 3.66 46.55
C MET A 398 -0.40 2.16 46.23
N THR A 399 0.45 1.67 45.33
CA THR A 399 0.43 0.26 44.89
C THR A 399 1.73 -0.50 45.15
N HIS A 400 2.80 0.20 45.53
CA HIS A 400 4.18 -0.30 45.61
C HIS A 400 4.73 -0.91 44.30
N LYS A 401 4.06 -0.65 43.16
CA LYS A 401 4.54 -1.01 41.83
C LYS A 401 5.38 0.12 41.26
N LYS A 402 6.65 -0.14 41.00
CA LYS A 402 7.51 0.82 40.28
C LYS A 402 6.92 1.13 38.92
N THR A 403 6.83 2.41 38.59
CA THR A 403 6.36 2.87 37.27
C THR A 403 7.33 3.90 36.70
N TYR A 404 7.43 3.98 35.37
CA TYR A 404 8.30 4.94 34.68
C TYR A 404 7.58 5.47 33.45
N ILE A 405 7.44 6.80 33.40
CA ILE A 405 7.04 7.52 32.19
C ILE A 405 8.31 8.15 31.62
N ASP A 406 8.78 7.63 30.49
CA ASP A 406 10.04 8.06 29.87
C ASP A 406 9.84 9.29 28.98
N VAL A 407 10.91 10.05 28.75
CA VAL A 407 10.90 11.29 27.96
C VAL A 407 12.00 11.26 26.90
N TYR A 408 11.58 11.14 25.65
CA TYR A 408 12.41 11.10 24.44
C TYR A 408 12.38 12.46 23.73
N ASP A 409 13.52 12.89 23.15
CA ASP A 409 13.56 14.04 22.23
C ASP A 409 13.83 13.64 20.77
N VAL A 410 13.06 14.23 19.85
CA VAL A 410 12.94 13.83 18.44
C VAL A 410 12.93 15.07 17.52
N PRO A 411 13.56 15.04 16.34
CA PRO A 411 13.49 16.15 15.37
C PRO A 411 12.05 16.52 14.99
N ARG A 412 11.79 17.83 14.88
CA ARG A 412 10.43 18.38 14.68
C ARG A 412 9.81 17.92 13.35
N GLU A 413 10.64 17.73 12.34
CA GLU A 413 10.30 17.15 11.05
C GLU A 413 9.71 15.74 11.19
N HIS A 414 10.30 14.85 11.99
CA HIS A 414 9.77 13.49 12.20
C HIS A 414 8.43 13.55 12.96
N LEU A 415 8.32 14.42 13.97
CA LEU A 415 7.07 14.64 14.70
C LEU A 415 5.92 15.07 13.78
N LEU A 416 6.20 15.87 12.76
CA LEU A 416 5.20 16.26 11.75
C LEU A 416 4.85 15.12 10.80
N SER A 417 5.83 14.36 10.27
CA SER A 417 5.55 13.22 9.37
C SER A 417 4.69 12.16 10.06
N CYS A 418 4.97 11.82 11.32
CA CYS A 418 4.12 10.91 12.09
C CYS A 418 2.73 11.50 12.37
N TRP A 419 2.61 12.81 12.62
CA TRP A 419 1.30 13.48 12.78
C TRP A 419 0.44 13.41 11.51
N PHE A 420 1.05 13.51 10.32
CA PHE A 420 0.34 13.32 9.05
C PHE A 420 0.10 11.85 8.69
N GLY A 421 0.62 10.90 9.48
CA GLY A 421 0.50 9.47 9.20
C GLY A 421 1.42 8.96 8.09
N ASP A 422 2.51 9.69 7.81
CA ASP A 422 3.53 9.37 6.81
C ASP A 422 4.72 8.56 7.38
N THR A 423 4.72 8.27 8.69
CA THR A 423 5.83 7.63 9.43
C THR A 423 5.30 6.96 10.71
N PHE A 424 5.86 5.81 11.11
CA PHE A 424 5.41 5.10 12.31
C PHE A 424 5.96 5.70 13.61
N ILE A 425 5.23 5.52 14.71
CA ILE A 425 5.64 5.95 16.06
C ILE A 425 6.92 5.24 16.53
N VAL A 426 7.14 3.99 16.11
CA VAL A 426 8.37 3.24 16.43
C VAL A 426 9.61 3.94 15.88
N ASP A 427 9.52 4.60 14.72
CA ASP A 427 10.63 5.34 14.11
C ASP A 427 10.90 6.67 14.82
N LEU A 428 9.88 7.31 15.39
CA LEU A 428 10.09 8.41 16.33
C LEU A 428 10.92 7.96 17.53
N ILE A 429 10.67 6.76 18.05
CA ILE A 429 11.33 6.25 19.25
C ILE A 429 12.73 5.70 18.94
N ARG A 430 12.95 5.10 17.75
CA ARG A 430 14.29 4.71 17.27
C ARG A 430 15.17 5.91 16.91
N SER A 431 14.62 6.93 16.25
CA SER A 431 15.36 8.16 15.90
C SER A 431 15.47 9.15 17.07
N GLY A 432 14.65 8.95 18.10
CA GLY A 432 14.65 9.73 19.32
C GLY A 432 15.68 9.29 20.34
N ARG A 433 16.08 10.23 21.19
CA ARG A 433 16.98 9.98 22.32
C ARG A 433 16.20 10.05 23.63
N LEU A 434 16.26 9.00 24.43
CA LEU A 434 15.83 9.04 25.84
C LEU A 434 16.71 10.04 26.61
N ILE A 435 16.13 11.13 27.13
CA ILE A 435 16.84 12.07 27.99
C ILE A 435 16.59 11.76 29.48
N ARG A 436 15.33 11.50 29.84
CA ARG A 436 14.82 11.54 31.22
C ARG A 436 13.63 10.60 31.41
N ASN A 437 13.15 10.51 32.63
CA ASN A 437 11.82 10.01 32.98
C ASN A 437 11.11 10.99 33.94
N HIS A 438 9.84 10.74 34.27
CA HIS A 438 9.04 11.58 35.18
C HIS A 438 9.70 11.94 36.53
N LYS A 439 10.51 11.05 37.12
CA LYS A 439 11.20 11.30 38.41
C LYS A 439 12.25 12.41 38.33
N ASP A 440 12.71 12.76 37.12
CA ASP A 440 13.56 13.94 36.87
C ASP A 440 12.78 15.27 36.92
N PHE A 441 11.46 15.21 37.15
CA PHE A 441 10.54 16.36 37.21
C PHE A 441 9.70 16.36 38.50
N ILE A 442 9.08 15.23 38.88
CA ILE A 442 8.31 15.07 40.12
C ILE A 442 8.63 13.70 40.72
N TYR A 443 9.02 13.64 42.00
CA TYR A 443 9.45 12.42 42.69
C TYR A 443 9.09 12.42 44.19
N ASN A 444 9.04 11.24 44.79
CA ASN A 444 9.07 11.01 46.24
C ASN A 444 10.43 10.41 46.66
N ASP A 445 11.01 10.89 47.75
CA ASP A 445 12.27 10.36 48.32
C ASP A 445 12.06 9.39 49.50
N GLY A 446 10.82 8.95 49.71
CA GLY A 446 10.42 8.07 50.81
C GLY A 446 9.89 8.84 52.03
N THR A 447 9.94 10.18 52.04
CA THR A 447 9.35 11.00 53.12
C THR A 447 7.83 11.13 53.04
N GLY A 448 7.20 10.65 51.96
CA GLY A 448 5.76 10.75 51.71
C GLY A 448 5.34 12.09 51.08
N VAL A 449 6.21 13.09 51.11
CA VAL A 449 6.01 14.39 50.48
C VAL A 449 6.53 14.33 49.04
N LEU A 450 5.71 14.77 48.08
CA LEU A 450 6.14 14.89 46.69
C LEU A 450 7.07 16.09 46.53
N LYS A 451 8.04 16.00 45.62
CA LYS A 451 9.03 17.03 45.35
C LYS A 451 9.11 17.25 43.85
N SER A 452 9.15 18.51 43.43
CA SER A 452 9.39 18.88 42.05
C SER A 452 10.84 19.32 41.84
N THR A 453 11.35 19.16 40.63
CA THR A 453 12.65 19.72 40.24
C THR A 453 12.48 21.09 39.63
N ARG A 454 13.60 21.83 39.48
CA ARG A 454 13.64 23.15 38.84
C ARG A 454 13.13 23.18 37.39
N ASP A 455 12.88 22.03 36.77
CA ASP A 455 12.40 21.92 35.39
C ASP A 455 10.85 21.79 35.31
N VAL A 456 10.16 21.84 36.45
CA VAL A 456 8.71 22.14 36.53
C VAL A 456 8.52 23.65 36.65
N PRO A 457 7.73 24.32 35.77
CA PRO A 457 7.51 25.76 35.88
C PRO A 457 6.83 26.19 37.19
N ASN A 458 7.47 27.06 37.98
CA ASN A 458 7.00 27.48 39.32
C ASN A 458 5.56 28.03 39.34
N ARG A 459 5.05 28.59 38.23
CA ARG A 459 3.65 29.04 38.10
C ARG A 459 2.61 27.91 38.25
N LEU A 460 3.02 26.65 38.11
CA LEU A 460 2.17 25.48 38.29
C LEU A 460 2.03 25.08 39.75
N ALA A 461 2.88 25.57 40.65
CA ALA A 461 2.91 25.12 42.05
C ALA A 461 1.54 25.23 42.77
N PRO A 462 0.77 26.34 42.65
CA PRO A 462 -0.55 26.42 43.28
C PRO A 462 -1.55 25.41 42.69
N TRP A 463 -1.58 25.26 41.37
CA TRP A 463 -2.52 24.40 40.66
C TRP A 463 -2.22 22.90 40.84
N LEU A 464 -0.95 22.53 40.91
CA LEU A 464 -0.51 21.16 41.20
C LEU A 464 -0.77 20.80 42.66
N GLN A 465 -0.56 21.72 43.60
CA GLN A 465 -0.92 21.51 45.01
C GLN A 465 -2.44 21.44 45.22
N GLU A 466 -3.24 22.27 44.54
CA GLU A 466 -4.71 22.21 44.55
C GLU A 466 -5.22 20.85 44.06
N ASN A 467 -4.71 20.37 42.92
CA ASN A 467 -5.01 19.05 42.37
C ASN A 467 -4.67 17.91 43.34
N LEU A 468 -3.50 17.99 44.00
CA LEU A 468 -3.08 17.01 45.00
C LEU A 468 -4.02 16.99 46.20
N THR A 469 -4.38 18.15 46.73
CA THR A 469 -5.31 18.29 47.86
C THR A 469 -6.71 17.77 47.53
N GLU A 470 -7.24 18.07 46.33
CA GLU A 470 -8.53 17.55 45.86
C GLU A 470 -8.50 16.02 45.73
N PHE A 471 -7.41 15.47 45.20
CA PHE A 471 -7.22 14.02 45.04
C PHE A 471 -7.12 13.31 46.40
N THR A 472 -6.29 13.80 47.34
CA THR A 472 -6.11 13.15 48.64
C THR A 472 -7.38 13.17 49.49
N ALA A 473 -8.13 14.27 49.46
CA ALA A 473 -9.39 14.40 50.20
C ALA A 473 -10.46 13.37 49.77
N LYS A 474 -10.35 12.84 48.54
CA LYS A 474 -11.28 11.84 47.98
C LYS A 474 -10.83 10.39 48.14
N HIS A 475 -9.57 10.15 48.54
CA HIS A 475 -8.98 8.80 48.65
C HIS A 475 -8.48 8.44 50.05
N SER A 476 -8.71 9.29 51.06
CA SER A 476 -8.33 9.07 52.47
C SER A 476 -6.85 8.77 52.72
N SER A 477 -5.97 9.13 51.77
CA SER A 477 -4.52 8.93 51.88
C SER A 477 -3.89 10.09 52.68
N SER A 478 -3.73 9.87 53.99
CA SER A 478 -3.20 10.85 54.95
C SER A 478 -1.71 11.21 54.74
N HIS A 479 -0.99 10.44 53.92
CA HIS A 479 0.46 10.54 53.79
C HIS A 479 0.94 11.47 52.65
N LEU A 480 0.07 11.86 51.71
CA LEU A 480 0.43 12.56 50.46
C LEU A 480 -0.04 14.03 50.41
N ALA A 481 -0.02 14.74 51.54
CA ALA A 481 -0.70 16.03 51.66
C ALA A 481 -0.10 17.20 50.85
N ALA A 482 1.19 17.13 50.43
CA ALA A 482 1.91 18.28 49.88
C ALA A 482 2.88 17.93 48.74
N ILE A 483 3.10 18.91 47.85
CA ILE A 483 4.19 18.94 46.88
C ILE A 483 5.09 20.16 47.10
N VAL A 484 6.40 19.91 47.26
CA VAL A 484 7.42 20.95 47.49
C VAL A 484 8.04 21.40 46.17
N PHE A 485 8.29 22.70 46.05
CA PHE A 485 8.98 23.34 44.92
C PHE A 485 10.33 23.93 45.36
N PRO A 486 11.35 23.94 44.47
CA PRO A 486 12.68 24.48 44.73
C PRO A 486 12.82 25.98 44.43
#